data_AF-A0A1G8TCE2-F1
#
_entry.id   AF-A0A1G8TCE2-F1
#
_cell.length_a   1.000
_cell.length_b   1.000
_cell.length_c   1.000
_cell.angle_alpha   90.00
_cell.angle_beta   90.00
_cell.angle_gamma   90.00
#
_symmetry.space_group_name_H-M   'P 1'
#
loop_
_entity.id
_entity.type
_entity.pdbx_description
1 polymer ?
#
loop_
_entity_poly.entity_id
_entity_poly.type
_entity_poly.pdbx_seq_one_letter_code
_entity_poly.pdbx_strand_id
1 'polypeptide(L)'
;MQLLTLQPYELHYRVESTLGAFEVISDLRPGSARTGVWKLRATEDQKMYYLKTFSRKERWHPEVYAYKHWVSGLQPYVPELTAVYEGEGWQAILITAIEGTIMREAGLQPPALHASYYKAGQLTRQIHESQCGEWFGRPDQNGKPIELYHHSEPVTYAVGRGG
;
A
#
# COMPACT_ATOMS: atom_id res chain seq x y z
N MET A 1 10.69 27.03 10.02
CA MET A 1 10.54 25.58 9.75
C MET A 1 9.08 25.23 9.99
N GLN A 2 8.41 24.62 9.01
CA GLN A 2 7.03 24.17 9.20
C GLN A 2 7.09 22.79 9.89
N LEU A 3 6.43 22.64 11.04
CA LEU A 3 6.33 21.36 11.71
C LEU A 3 5.51 20.41 10.82
N LEU A 4 6.15 19.37 10.30
CA LEU A 4 5.46 18.31 9.58
C LEU A 4 4.70 17.48 10.60
N THR A 5 3.38 17.49 10.51
CA THR A 5 2.49 16.76 11.42
C THR A 5 1.70 15.73 10.65
N LEU A 6 1.47 14.57 11.28
CA LEU A 6 0.57 13.57 10.73
C LEU A 6 -0.86 14.06 10.84
N GLN A 7 -1.64 13.80 9.79
CA GLN A 7 -3.06 14.10 9.75
C GLN A 7 -3.85 12.82 9.46
N PRO A 8 -4.91 12.53 10.23
CA PRO A 8 -5.41 13.30 11.38
C PRO A 8 -4.53 13.16 12.63
N TYR A 9 -4.67 14.09 13.58
CA TYR A 9 -3.81 14.16 14.78
C TYR A 9 -3.80 12.87 15.61
N GLU A 10 -4.95 12.21 15.75
CA GLU A 10 -5.05 10.93 16.49
C GLU A 10 -4.19 9.80 15.91
N LEU A 11 -3.81 9.89 14.64
CA LEU A 11 -2.92 8.93 14.00
C LEU A 11 -1.50 9.01 14.57
N HIS A 12 -1.07 10.18 15.05
CA HIS A 12 0.24 10.34 15.66
C HIS A 12 0.45 9.38 16.82
N TYR A 13 -0.49 9.37 17.78
CA TYR A 13 -0.41 8.50 18.95
C TYR A 13 -0.40 7.01 18.57
N ARG A 14 -1.18 6.62 17.57
CA ARG A 14 -1.23 5.22 17.12
C ARG A 14 0.06 4.79 16.44
N VAL A 15 0.66 5.65 15.63
CA VAL A 15 1.97 5.39 15.02
C VAL A 15 3.06 5.34 16.09
N GLU A 16 3.04 6.26 17.06
CA GLU A 16 3.98 6.26 18.19
C GLU A 16 3.87 4.98 19.01
N SER A 17 2.65 4.47 19.26
CA SER A 17 2.46 3.19 19.95
C SER A 17 3.01 1.98 19.18
N THR A 18 3.18 2.09 17.86
CA THR A 18 3.66 1.01 17.00
C THR A 18 5.17 1.09 16.76
N LEU A 19 5.70 2.29 16.55
CA LEU A 19 7.11 2.52 16.21
C LEU A 19 7.97 2.99 17.39
N GLY A 20 7.35 3.34 18.52
CA GLY A 20 7.98 4.19 19.52
C GLY A 20 8.12 5.63 19.02
N ALA A 21 9.07 6.36 19.59
CA ALA A 21 9.39 7.71 19.12
C ALA A 21 9.81 7.69 17.64
N PHE A 22 9.31 8.64 16.86
CA PHE A 22 9.60 8.74 15.43
C PHE A 22 9.66 10.20 14.96
N GLU A 23 10.24 10.39 13.78
CA GLU A 23 10.31 11.68 13.10
C GLU A 23 9.55 11.63 11.78
N VAL A 24 8.81 12.70 11.48
CA VAL A 24 8.20 12.90 10.15
C VAL A 24 9.25 13.55 9.23
N ILE A 25 9.75 12.77 8.26
CA ILE A 25 10.81 13.19 7.34
C ILE A 25 10.24 14.03 6.20
N SER A 26 9.11 13.62 5.64
CA SER A 26 8.45 14.36 4.55
C SER A 26 6.97 14.04 4.45
N ASP A 27 6.19 15.02 3.97
CA ASP A 27 4.85 14.84 3.44
C ASP A 27 4.94 14.81 1.91
N LEU A 28 4.61 13.66 1.32
CA LEU A 28 4.67 13.42 -0.13
C LEU A 28 3.36 13.79 -0.84
N ARG A 29 2.31 14.14 -0.11
CA ARG A 29 1.02 14.59 -0.66
C ARG A 29 0.43 15.76 0.16
N PRO A 30 1.15 16.88 0.27
CA PRO A 30 0.68 18.02 1.04
C PRO A 30 -0.66 18.54 0.53
N GLY A 31 -1.59 18.83 1.45
CA GLY A 31 -2.90 19.41 1.15
C GLY A 31 -3.94 18.44 0.56
N SER A 32 -3.63 17.14 0.43
CA SER A 32 -4.58 16.16 -0.09
C SER A 32 -5.56 15.68 0.98
N ALA A 33 -6.82 16.10 0.86
CA ALA A 33 -7.90 15.65 1.74
C ALA A 33 -8.31 14.18 1.54
N ARG A 34 -7.95 13.56 0.40
CA ARG A 34 -8.40 12.21 0.05
C ARG A 34 -7.43 11.11 0.48
N THR A 35 -6.14 11.39 0.33
CA THR A 35 -5.03 10.47 0.59
C THR A 35 -3.82 11.24 1.08
N GLY A 36 -3.25 10.91 2.23
CA GLY A 36 -1.97 11.42 2.70
C GLY A 36 -0.88 10.36 2.55
N VAL A 37 0.37 10.79 2.37
CA VAL A 37 1.53 9.89 2.35
C VAL A 37 2.68 10.59 3.05
N TRP A 38 3.16 10.03 4.16
CA TRP A 38 4.31 10.53 4.90
C TRP A 38 5.43 9.53 4.90
N LYS A 39 6.66 10.02 4.83
CA LYS A 39 7.86 9.25 5.13
C LYS A 39 8.24 9.48 6.58
N LEU A 40 8.41 8.40 7.33
CA LEU A 40 8.74 8.42 8.74
C LEU A 40 10.08 7.73 8.98
N ARG A 41 10.73 8.11 10.06
CA ARG A 41 11.91 7.43 10.59
C ARG A 41 11.69 7.07 12.06
N ALA A 42 11.78 5.79 12.41
CA ALA A 42 11.78 5.40 13.82
C ALA A 42 13.08 5.85 14.47
N THR A 43 13.00 6.41 15.68
CA THR A 43 14.17 6.99 16.36
C THR A 43 15.11 5.92 16.89
N GLU A 44 14.58 4.79 17.34
CA GLU A 44 15.36 3.71 17.98
C GLU A 44 16.34 3.02 17.00
N ASP A 45 15.85 2.57 15.84
CA ASP A 45 16.63 1.77 14.89
C ASP A 45 16.89 2.48 13.56
N GLN A 46 16.46 3.74 13.43
CA GLN A 46 16.59 4.57 12.23
C GLN A 46 15.89 3.98 10.98
N LYS A 47 15.04 2.95 11.14
CA LYS A 47 14.31 2.37 10.02
C LYS A 47 13.31 3.36 9.44
N MET A 48 13.18 3.30 8.13
CA MET A 48 12.28 4.16 7.36
C MET A 48 10.96 3.45 7.11
N TYR A 49 9.87 4.22 7.20
CA TYR A 49 8.52 3.74 6.98
C TYR A 49 7.75 4.72 6.09
N TYR A 50 6.69 4.22 5.46
CA TYR A 50 5.67 5.04 4.84
C TYR A 50 4.34 4.86 5.55
N LEU A 51 3.73 5.98 5.91
CA LEU A 51 2.36 6.02 6.41
C LEU A 51 1.46 6.54 5.29
N LYS A 52 0.47 5.76 4.88
CA LYS A 52 -0.53 6.17 3.89
C LYS A 52 -1.89 6.28 4.56
N THR A 53 -2.58 7.39 4.35
CA THR A 53 -3.96 7.57 4.83
C THR A 53 -4.96 7.57 3.68
N PHE A 54 -6.18 7.20 4.00
CA PHE A 54 -7.30 7.07 3.08
C PHE A 54 -8.56 7.64 3.75
N SER A 55 -9.33 8.39 2.98
CA SER A 55 -10.69 8.84 3.37
C SER A 55 -11.78 7.82 3.00
N ARG A 56 -11.44 6.77 2.23
CA ARG A 56 -12.39 5.83 1.62
C ARG A 56 -11.95 4.39 1.86
N LYS A 57 -12.82 3.62 2.52
CA LYS A 57 -12.57 2.20 2.81
C LYS A 57 -12.41 1.36 1.56
N GLU A 58 -13.06 1.71 0.45
CA GLU A 58 -13.00 0.97 -0.81
C GLU A 58 -11.64 1.09 -1.53
N ARG A 59 -10.78 2.01 -1.07
CA ARG A 59 -9.38 2.13 -1.52
C ARG A 59 -8.43 1.47 -0.53
N TRP A 60 -8.70 1.60 0.75
CA TRP A 60 -7.89 1.03 1.82
C TRP A 60 -8.00 -0.49 1.90
N HIS A 61 -9.22 -1.04 1.82
CA HIS A 61 -9.47 -2.47 1.97
C HIS A 61 -8.67 -3.35 0.99
N PRO A 62 -8.67 -3.09 -0.34
CA PRO A 62 -7.89 -3.89 -1.27
C PRO A 62 -6.38 -3.82 -1.01
N GLU A 63 -5.87 -2.67 -0.55
CA GLU A 63 -4.45 -2.50 -0.26
C GLU A 63 -4.06 -3.30 0.99
N VAL A 64 -4.86 -3.26 2.07
CA VAL A 64 -4.66 -4.10 3.25
C VAL A 64 -4.72 -5.59 2.90
N TYR A 65 -5.72 -6.00 2.10
CA TYR A 65 -5.86 -7.38 1.68
C TYR A 65 -4.65 -7.86 0.87
N ALA A 66 -4.19 -7.06 -0.10
CA ALA A 66 -3.02 -7.38 -0.91
C ALA A 66 -1.77 -7.60 -0.04
N TYR A 67 -1.51 -6.74 0.95
CA TYR A 67 -0.41 -6.90 1.89
C TYR A 67 -0.51 -8.17 2.73
N LYS A 68 -1.71 -8.52 3.22
CA LYS A 68 -1.91 -9.72 4.05
C LYS A 68 -1.84 -11.03 3.27
N HIS A 69 -2.26 -11.04 2.00
CA HIS A 69 -2.54 -12.30 1.29
C HIS A 69 -1.75 -12.48 -0.01
N TRP A 70 -1.40 -11.42 -0.73
CA TRP A 70 -0.82 -11.54 -2.07
C TRP A 70 0.68 -11.28 -2.11
N VAL A 71 1.16 -10.29 -1.36
CA VAL A 71 2.54 -9.81 -1.55
C VAL A 71 3.53 -10.32 -0.51
N SER A 72 3.10 -10.96 0.57
CA SER A 72 4.02 -11.45 1.62
C SER A 72 5.13 -12.38 1.09
N GLY A 73 4.83 -13.20 0.08
CA GLY A 73 5.80 -14.09 -0.58
C GLY A 73 6.77 -13.40 -1.56
N LEU A 74 6.63 -12.09 -1.80
CA LEU A 74 7.42 -11.34 -2.78
C LEU A 74 8.63 -10.61 -2.15
N GLN A 75 8.88 -10.82 -0.86
CA GLN A 75 10.07 -10.32 -0.17
C GLN A 75 11.37 -10.71 -0.93
N PRO A 76 12.39 -9.84 -0.99
CA PRO A 76 12.48 -8.50 -0.39
C PRO A 76 11.97 -7.36 -1.32
N TYR A 77 11.23 -7.68 -2.39
CA TYR A 77 10.85 -6.71 -3.43
C TYR A 77 9.59 -5.90 -3.11
N VAL A 78 8.97 -6.14 -1.96
CA VAL A 78 7.77 -5.45 -1.51
C VAL A 78 7.91 -4.93 -0.08
N PRO A 79 7.21 -3.85 0.29
CA PRO A 79 7.15 -3.39 1.67
C PRO A 79 6.49 -4.45 2.57
N GLU A 80 6.86 -4.45 3.84
CA GLU A 80 6.13 -5.18 4.88
C GLU A 80 5.02 -4.30 5.44
N LEU A 81 3.87 -4.89 5.73
CA LEU A 81 2.78 -4.22 6.44
C LEU A 81 3.03 -4.31 7.94
N THR A 82 3.50 -3.21 8.53
CA THR A 82 3.78 -3.11 9.96
C THR A 82 2.50 -2.95 10.78
N ALA A 83 1.57 -2.09 10.32
CA ALA A 83 0.33 -1.86 11.03
C ALA A 83 -0.78 -1.32 10.12
N VAL A 84 -2.00 -1.45 10.62
CA VAL A 84 -3.24 -1.02 9.99
C VAL A 84 -4.04 -0.23 11.01
N TYR A 85 -4.57 0.92 10.63
CA TYR A 85 -5.32 1.79 11.52
C TYR A 85 -6.65 2.22 10.91
N GLU A 86 -7.66 2.39 11.76
CA GLU A 86 -8.97 2.95 11.41
C GLU A 86 -9.41 3.91 12.51
N GLY A 87 -10.00 5.04 12.11
CA GLY A 87 -10.67 5.99 13.01
C GLY A 87 -11.91 6.57 12.36
N GLU A 88 -12.45 7.64 12.95
CA GLU A 88 -13.69 8.25 12.45
C GLU A 88 -13.44 8.98 11.11
N GLY A 89 -13.93 8.40 10.01
CA GLY A 89 -13.81 9.00 8.68
C GLY A 89 -12.45 8.85 8.00
N TRP A 90 -11.52 8.08 8.58
CA TRP A 90 -10.20 7.83 7.99
C TRP A 90 -9.67 6.42 8.27
N GLN A 91 -8.76 5.97 7.42
CA GLN A 91 -8.03 4.72 7.55
C GLN A 91 -6.57 4.95 7.19
N ALA A 92 -5.67 4.11 7.70
CA ALA A 92 -4.26 4.19 7.36
C ALA A 92 -3.58 2.83 7.33
N ILE A 93 -2.46 2.76 6.63
CA ILE A 93 -1.50 1.65 6.71
C ILE A 93 -0.11 2.21 6.98
N LEU A 94 0.67 1.48 7.76
CA LEU A 94 2.08 1.73 8.00
C LEU A 94 2.87 0.57 7.40
N ILE A 95 3.78 0.90 6.51
CA ILE A 95 4.60 -0.08 5.78
C ILE A 95 6.08 0.27 5.89
N THR A 96 6.96 -0.72 5.80
CA THR A 96 8.40 -0.47 5.72
C THR A 96 8.77 0.25 4.43
N ALA A 97 9.83 1.05 4.44
CA ALA A 97 10.38 1.60 3.21
C ALA A 97 11.27 0.56 2.52
N ILE A 98 11.18 0.48 1.19
CA ILE A 98 12.19 -0.20 0.38
C ILE A 98 13.20 0.84 -0.08
N GLU A 99 14.48 0.54 0.07
CA GLU A 99 15.55 1.32 -0.52
C GLU A 99 15.56 1.14 -2.04
N GLY A 100 15.68 2.26 -2.75
CA GLY A 100 15.81 2.24 -4.20
C GLY A 100 15.29 3.52 -4.84
N THR A 101 15.34 3.52 -6.16
CA THR A 101 14.89 4.62 -7.00
C THR A 101 13.73 4.11 -7.86
N ILE A 102 12.69 4.93 -8.02
CA ILE A 102 11.59 4.54 -8.90
C ILE A 102 12.11 4.40 -10.34
N MET A 103 11.59 3.41 -11.06
CA MET A 103 12.11 3.01 -12.38
C MET A 103 12.26 4.20 -13.36
N ARG A 104 11.32 5.15 -13.33
CA ARG A 104 11.34 6.36 -14.19
C ARG A 104 12.53 7.27 -13.91
N GLU A 105 13.00 7.33 -12.67
CA GLU A 105 14.08 8.22 -12.22
C GLU A 105 15.45 7.53 -12.24
N ALA A 106 15.48 6.19 -12.27
CA ALA A 106 16.71 5.42 -12.17
C ALA A 106 17.66 5.55 -13.37
N GLY A 107 17.16 6.02 -14.53
CA GLY A 107 17.99 6.24 -15.73
C GLY A 107 18.75 4.98 -16.19
N LEU A 108 18.17 3.79 -16.00
CA LEU A 108 18.87 2.53 -16.22
C LEU A 108 19.26 2.34 -17.69
N GLN A 109 20.48 1.85 -17.90
CA GLN A 109 20.94 1.40 -19.21
C GLN A 109 20.19 0.14 -19.66
N PRO A 110 20.09 -0.14 -20.97
CA PRO A 110 19.22 -1.18 -21.51
C PRO A 110 19.37 -2.57 -20.86
N PRO A 111 20.58 -3.08 -20.54
CA PRO A 111 20.71 -4.38 -19.88
C PRO A 111 20.06 -4.43 -18.49
N ALA A 112 20.25 -3.38 -17.67
CA ALA A 112 19.69 -3.31 -16.33
C ALA A 112 18.16 -3.09 -16.36
N LEU A 113 17.68 -2.33 -17.34
CA LEU A 113 16.25 -2.15 -17.57
C LEU A 113 15.57 -3.47 -17.94
N HIS A 114 16.17 -4.24 -18.86
CA HIS A 114 15.66 -5.55 -19.26
C HIS A 114 15.64 -6.54 -18.09
N ALA A 115 16.71 -6.61 -17.30
CA ALA A 115 16.76 -7.44 -16.10
C ALA A 115 15.67 -7.06 -15.08
N SER A 116 15.41 -5.75 -14.89
CA SER A 116 14.37 -5.24 -13.99
C SER A 116 12.97 -5.66 -14.44
N TYR A 117 12.67 -5.52 -15.73
CA TYR A 117 11.38 -5.99 -16.28
C TYR A 117 11.23 -7.50 -16.23
N TYR A 118 12.30 -8.24 -16.51
CA TYR A 118 12.27 -9.69 -16.41
C TYR A 118 11.93 -10.13 -14.97
N LYS A 119 12.55 -9.50 -13.98
CA LYS A 119 12.24 -9.76 -12.56
C LYS A 119 10.81 -9.37 -12.19
N ALA A 120 10.33 -8.22 -12.67
CA ALA A 120 8.94 -7.81 -12.46
C ALA A 120 7.95 -8.85 -13.03
N GLY A 121 8.25 -9.42 -14.20
CA GLY A 121 7.48 -10.51 -14.80
C GLY A 121 7.47 -11.77 -13.94
N GLN A 122 8.61 -12.18 -13.39
CA GLN A 122 8.70 -13.31 -12.45
C GLN A 122 7.85 -13.08 -11.19
N LEU A 123 7.89 -11.88 -10.61
CA LEU A 123 7.09 -11.54 -9.42
C LEU A 123 5.59 -11.48 -9.75
N THR A 124 5.23 -10.97 -10.93
CA THR A 124 3.84 -10.91 -11.39
C THR A 124 3.26 -12.30 -11.54
N ARG A 125 4.05 -13.25 -12.07
CA ARG A 125 3.66 -14.65 -12.15
C ARG A 125 3.36 -15.24 -10.76
N GLN A 126 4.21 -14.96 -9.77
CA GLN A 126 3.98 -15.43 -8.40
C GLN A 126 2.66 -14.89 -7.82
N ILE A 127 2.30 -13.64 -8.12
CA ILE A 127 1.00 -13.07 -7.72
C ILE A 127 -0.14 -13.84 -8.38
N HIS A 128 -0.08 -14.10 -9.69
CA HIS A 128 -1.10 -14.87 -10.40
C HIS A 128 -1.27 -16.30 -9.87
N GLU A 129 -0.20 -16.89 -9.34
CA GLU A 129 -0.20 -18.24 -8.76
C GLU A 129 -0.57 -18.25 -7.26
N SER A 130 -0.66 -17.09 -6.59
CA SER A 130 -0.79 -16.99 -5.13
C SER A 130 -2.16 -17.42 -4.60
N GLN A 131 -3.25 -17.04 -5.27
CA GLN A 131 -4.60 -17.36 -4.81
C GLN A 131 -5.62 -17.24 -5.94
N CYS A 132 -6.53 -18.22 -6.01
CA CYS A 132 -7.74 -18.14 -6.83
C CYS A 132 -8.93 -17.78 -5.93
N GLY A 133 -9.78 -16.86 -6.37
CA GLY A 133 -11.04 -16.52 -5.72
C GLY A 133 -12.23 -17.20 -6.40
N GLU A 134 -13.39 -17.20 -5.73
CA GLU A 134 -14.66 -17.69 -6.29
C GLU A 134 -15.43 -16.60 -7.06
N TRP A 135 -14.89 -15.37 -7.08
CA TRP A 135 -15.53 -14.20 -7.66
C TRP A 135 -14.50 -13.14 -8.10
N PHE A 136 -14.92 -12.24 -8.97
CA PHE A 136 -14.15 -11.12 -9.50
C PHE A 136 -14.67 -9.79 -8.93
N GLY A 137 -13.75 -8.93 -8.47
CA GLY A 137 -14.08 -7.62 -7.92
C GLY A 137 -13.05 -7.11 -6.92
N ARG A 138 -13.38 -6.04 -6.21
CA ARG A 138 -12.51 -5.50 -5.14
C ARG A 138 -12.81 -6.17 -3.80
N PRO A 139 -11.80 -6.78 -3.14
CA PRO A 139 -12.00 -7.37 -1.82
C PRO A 139 -12.00 -6.31 -0.72
N ASP A 140 -12.80 -6.57 0.31
CA ASP A 140 -12.66 -5.96 1.61
C ASP A 140 -11.33 -6.46 2.27
N GLN A 141 -10.97 -5.93 3.43
CA GLN A 141 -9.72 -6.33 4.11
C GLN A 141 -9.68 -7.82 4.53
N ASN A 142 -10.82 -8.52 4.48
CA ASN A 142 -10.99 -9.93 4.85
C ASN A 142 -11.23 -10.83 3.63
N GLY A 143 -11.18 -10.30 2.40
CA GLY A 143 -11.37 -11.07 1.18
C GLY A 143 -12.83 -11.25 0.74
N LYS A 144 -13.77 -10.49 1.30
CA LYS A 144 -15.18 -10.50 0.86
C LYS A 144 -15.42 -9.42 -0.21
N PRO A 145 -16.39 -9.57 -1.12
CA PRO A 145 -16.72 -8.53 -2.06
C PRO A 145 -17.16 -7.23 -1.36
N ILE A 146 -16.58 -6.10 -1.75
CA ILE A 146 -17.11 -4.77 -1.36
C ILE A 146 -18.37 -4.44 -2.16
N GLU A 147 -18.44 -4.92 -3.40
CA GLU A 147 -19.54 -4.69 -4.31
C GLU A 147 -20.71 -5.65 -3.99
N LEU A 148 -21.94 -5.10 -3.89
CA LEU A 148 -23.16 -5.88 -3.62
C LEU A 148 -23.38 -6.97 -4.68
N TYR A 149 -23.10 -6.62 -5.94
CA TYR A 149 -23.08 -7.56 -7.06
C TYR A 149 -21.64 -7.97 -7.32
N HIS A 150 -21.38 -9.26 -7.18
CA HIS A 150 -20.12 -9.88 -7.52
C HIS A 150 -20.36 -10.90 -8.63
N HIS A 151 -19.35 -11.08 -9.48
CA HIS A 151 -19.45 -11.97 -10.62
C HIS A 151 -18.49 -13.13 -10.43
N SER A 152 -18.95 -14.36 -10.68
CA SER A 152 -18.07 -15.54 -10.75
C SER A 152 -17.39 -15.69 -12.10
N GLU A 153 -17.88 -14.98 -13.13
CA GLU A 153 -17.37 -15.02 -14.50
C GLU A 153 -16.56 -13.75 -14.83
N PRO A 154 -15.30 -13.88 -15.29
CA PRO A 154 -14.42 -12.73 -15.54
C PRO A 154 -14.94 -11.83 -16.65
N VAL A 155 -15.56 -12.43 -17.67
CA VAL A 155 -16.10 -11.71 -18.84
C VAL A 155 -17.24 -10.79 -18.42
N THR A 156 -18.15 -11.27 -17.57
CA THR A 156 -19.28 -10.48 -17.07
C THR A 156 -18.81 -9.29 -16.23
N TYR A 157 -17.80 -9.49 -15.39
CA TYR A 157 -17.20 -8.42 -14.59
C TYR A 157 -16.55 -7.33 -15.43
N ALA A 158 -15.80 -7.70 -16.48
CA ALA A 158 -15.12 -6.73 -17.34
C ALA A 158 -16.10 -5.84 -18.13
N VAL A 159 -17.23 -6.40 -18.56
CA VAL A 159 -18.26 -5.67 -19.32
C VAL A 159 -19.08 -4.73 -18.44
N GLY A 160 -19.33 -5.09 -17.16
CA GLY A 160 -20.14 -4.29 -16.23
C GLY A 160 -19.52 -2.98 -15.73
N ARG A 161 -18.24 -2.70 -16.02
CA ARG A 161 -17.56 -1.44 -15.62
C ARG A 161 -17.54 -0.36 -16.71
N GLY A 162 -18.16 -0.61 -17.87
CA GLY A 162 -18.27 0.32 -18.99
C GLY A 162 -19.65 0.97 -19.11
N GLY A 163 -20.09 1.71 -18.10
CA GLY A 163 -21.35 2.47 -18.09
C GLY A 163 -21.19 3.77 -17.32
#